data_AF-A0A4Q7LR33-F1
#
_entry.id   AF-A0A4Q7LR33-F1
#
_cell.length_a   1.000
_cell.length_b   1.000
_cell.length_c   1.000
_cell.angle_alpha   90.00
_cell.angle_beta   90.00
_cell.angle_gamma   90.00
#
_symmetry.space_group_name_H-M   'P 1'
#
loop_
_entity.id
_entity.type
_entity.pdbx_description
1 polymer ?
#
loop_
_entity_poly.entity_id
_entity_poly.type
_entity_poly.pdbx_seq_one_letter_code
_entity_poly.pdbx_strand_id
1 'polypeptide(L)'
;MTNDRYPGTPGDDLDELDDPNAPGWQPDPERPGYERWYDGQALIGPAKKEPDPFSAFSPSVARSLRPGPNRDARIARWGILATLAGFGLQQVVGGGFLTGPGVERLDLILIALAVAAAAAIATVVFALRALKRAPKLGGRGIATVALVIALLLGLAPTLLLIAILIGGGV
;
A
#
# COMPACT_ATOMS: atom_id res chain seq x y z
N MET A 1 -2.99 -42.59 28.71
CA MET A 1 -1.53 -42.56 28.50
C MET A 1 -1.35 -42.82 27.00
N THR A 2 -0.86 -41.91 26.16
CA THR A 2 0.04 -40.77 26.40
C THR A 2 -0.20 -39.76 25.28
N ASN A 3 -0.37 -38.49 25.65
CA ASN A 3 -0.29 -37.34 24.74
C ASN A 3 1.19 -37.13 24.41
N ASP A 4 1.62 -37.41 23.19
CA ASP A 4 2.92 -36.93 22.71
C ASP A 4 2.70 -35.79 21.73
N ARG A 5 2.52 -34.60 22.32
CA ARG A 5 2.81 -33.33 21.64
C ARG A 5 4.32 -33.29 21.39
N TYR A 6 4.72 -33.27 20.13
CA TYR A 6 6.08 -32.85 19.78
C TYR A 6 6.25 -31.36 20.11
N PRO A 7 7.30 -30.98 20.85
CA PRO A 7 7.58 -29.59 21.17
C PRO A 7 8.43 -28.97 20.05
N GLY A 8 7.93 -27.87 19.47
CA GLY A 8 8.72 -26.84 18.79
C GLY A 8 9.56 -27.26 17.58
N THR A 9 8.98 -27.16 16.39
CA THR A 9 9.74 -26.83 15.17
C THR A 9 9.49 -25.35 14.85
N PRO A 10 10.47 -24.45 15.03
CA PRO A 10 10.43 -23.14 14.40
C PRO A 10 10.80 -23.34 12.92
N GLY A 11 9.82 -23.66 12.07
CA GLY A 11 10.10 -24.00 10.68
C GLY A 11 8.94 -23.99 9.68
N ASP A 12 7.69 -23.72 10.10
CA ASP A 12 6.51 -23.87 9.23
C ASP A 12 6.27 -22.71 8.22
N ASP A 13 7.20 -21.75 8.09
CA ASP A 13 7.06 -20.65 7.12
C ASP A 13 7.67 -20.97 5.74
N LEU A 14 8.35 -22.12 5.58
CA LEU A 14 9.01 -22.51 4.32
C LEU A 14 8.23 -23.56 3.52
N ASP A 15 7.33 -24.32 4.14
CA ASP A 15 6.52 -25.33 3.43
C ASP A 15 5.33 -24.70 2.67
N GLU A 16 4.94 -23.46 3.00
CA GLU A 16 3.87 -22.71 2.30
C GLU A 16 4.32 -22.14 0.94
N LEU A 17 5.64 -22.08 0.69
CA LEU A 17 6.22 -21.58 -0.57
C LEU A 17 6.24 -22.62 -1.69
N ASP A 18 6.12 -23.90 -1.34
CA ASP A 18 6.18 -25.03 -2.29
C ASP A 18 4.79 -25.65 -2.56
N ASP A 19 3.69 -25.09 -2.03
CA ASP A 19 2.35 -25.51 -2.43
C ASP A 19 2.00 -24.88 -3.79
N PRO A 20 1.94 -25.65 -4.89
CA PRO A 20 1.55 -25.13 -6.21
C PRO A 20 0.12 -24.59 -6.21
N ASN A 21 -0.70 -24.92 -5.21
CA ASN A 21 -2.05 -24.42 -5.03
C ASN A 21 -2.15 -23.17 -4.14
N ALA A 22 -1.03 -22.62 -3.66
CA ALA A 22 -1.05 -21.38 -2.89
C ALA A 22 -1.56 -20.20 -3.74
N PRO A 23 -2.37 -19.28 -3.17
CA PRO A 23 -2.79 -18.07 -3.86
C PRO A 23 -1.59 -17.21 -4.28
N GLY A 24 -1.50 -16.85 -5.56
CA GLY A 24 -0.28 -16.25 -6.11
C GLY A 24 -0.37 -15.89 -7.58
N TRP A 25 0.69 -15.27 -8.12
CA TRP A 25 0.82 -15.09 -9.57
C TRP A 25 1.32 -16.38 -10.20
N GLN A 26 0.50 -16.97 -11.08
CA GLN A 26 0.80 -18.22 -11.77
C GLN A 26 0.87 -17.99 -13.29
N PRO A 27 1.64 -18.79 -14.05
CA PRO A 27 1.67 -18.71 -15.51
C PRO A 27 0.27 -18.80 -16.13
N ASP A 28 -0.01 -17.97 -17.14
CA ASP A 28 -1.30 -17.96 -17.83
C ASP A 28 -1.35 -19.09 -18.89
N PRO A 29 -2.31 -20.02 -18.81
CA PRO A 29 -2.39 -21.16 -19.74
C PRO A 29 -2.76 -20.75 -21.17
N GLU A 30 -3.42 -19.59 -21.34
CA GLU A 30 -3.89 -19.12 -22.65
C GLU A 30 -2.83 -18.25 -23.35
N ARG A 31 -1.86 -17.72 -22.61
CA ARG A 31 -0.92 -16.73 -23.14
C ARG A 31 0.51 -16.91 -22.60
N PRO A 32 1.41 -17.55 -23.37
CA PRO A 32 2.80 -17.72 -22.98
C PRO A 32 3.50 -16.39 -22.63
N GLY A 33 4.30 -16.39 -21.55
CA GLY A 33 5.02 -15.20 -21.05
C GLY A 33 4.13 -14.21 -20.28
N TYR A 34 2.91 -14.60 -19.93
CA TYR A 34 2.01 -13.86 -19.05
C TYR A 34 1.69 -14.69 -17.82
N GLU A 35 1.29 -14.02 -16.75
CA GLU A 35 0.86 -14.57 -15.48
C GLU A 35 -0.52 -14.02 -15.11
N ARG A 36 -1.34 -14.83 -14.44
CA ARG A 36 -2.66 -14.44 -13.90
C ARG A 36 -2.71 -14.77 -12.41
N TRP A 37 -3.51 -14.04 -11.64
CA TRP A 37 -3.60 -14.28 -10.20
C TRP A 37 -4.43 -15.55 -9.95
N TYR A 38 -3.89 -16.52 -9.24
CA TYR A 38 -4.58 -17.69 -8.74
C TYR A 38 -5.04 -17.43 -7.30
N ASP A 39 -6.30 -17.72 -6.98
CA ASP A 39 -6.86 -17.51 -5.64
C ASP A 39 -6.91 -18.79 -4.77
N GLY A 40 -6.32 -19.89 -5.24
CA GLY A 40 -6.42 -21.20 -4.61
C GLY A 40 -7.52 -22.10 -5.21
N GLN A 41 -8.34 -21.57 -6.14
CA GLN A 41 -9.39 -22.31 -6.84
C GLN A 41 -9.34 -22.09 -8.35
N ALA A 42 -9.16 -20.84 -8.78
CA ALA A 42 -9.16 -20.48 -10.19
C ALA A 42 -8.24 -19.29 -10.49
N LEU A 43 -7.84 -19.16 -11.75
CA LEU A 43 -7.15 -17.96 -12.23
C LEU A 43 -8.15 -16.83 -12.44
N ILE A 44 -7.91 -15.70 -11.78
CA ILE A 44 -8.81 -14.54 -11.75
C ILE A 44 -8.13 -13.24 -12.18
N GLY A 45 -8.94 -12.37 -12.75
CA GLY A 45 -8.51 -11.05 -13.22
C GLY A 45 -7.71 -11.09 -14.53
N PRO A 46 -7.18 -9.93 -14.95
CA PRO A 46 -6.50 -9.82 -16.23
C PRO A 46 -5.06 -10.37 -16.17
N ALA A 47 -4.64 -11.05 -17.24
CA ALA A 47 -3.27 -11.48 -17.47
C ALA A 47 -2.29 -10.30 -17.43
N LYS A 48 -1.12 -10.51 -16.83
CA LYS A 48 -0.01 -9.55 -16.73
C LYS A 48 1.23 -10.15 -17.36
N LYS A 49 2.00 -9.36 -18.10
CA LYS A 49 3.28 -9.84 -18.64
C LYS A 49 4.18 -10.30 -17.48
N GLU A 50 4.84 -11.45 -17.61
CA GLU A 50 5.80 -11.92 -16.63
C GLU A 50 6.87 -10.83 -16.36
N PRO A 51 7.31 -10.63 -15.10
CA PRO A 51 8.39 -9.69 -14.82
C PRO A 51 9.65 -10.07 -15.59
N ASP A 52 10.38 -9.07 -16.08
CA ASP A 52 11.67 -9.29 -16.72
C ASP A 52 12.64 -9.95 -15.73
N PRO A 53 13.32 -11.06 -16.09
CA PRO A 53 14.36 -11.65 -15.24
C PRO A 53 15.49 -10.67 -14.89
N PHE A 54 15.71 -9.62 -15.70
CA PHE A 54 16.69 -8.56 -15.46
C PHE A 54 16.08 -7.29 -14.85
N SER A 55 14.87 -7.38 -14.29
CA SER A 55 14.23 -6.23 -13.66
C SER A 55 15.06 -5.66 -12.51
N ALA A 56 15.09 -4.32 -12.40
CA ALA A 56 15.74 -3.61 -11.30
C ALA A 56 15.17 -3.98 -9.91
N PHE A 57 13.97 -4.54 -9.89
CA PHE A 57 13.39 -5.22 -8.74
C PHE A 57 13.41 -6.72 -9.03
N SER A 58 13.73 -7.57 -8.05
CA SER A 58 13.64 -9.02 -8.28
C SER A 58 12.25 -9.41 -8.78
N PRO A 59 12.09 -10.44 -9.63
CA PRO A 59 10.79 -10.85 -10.16
C PRO A 59 9.74 -11.10 -9.07
N SER A 60 10.16 -11.63 -7.92
CA SER A 60 9.31 -11.81 -6.74
C SER A 60 8.79 -10.49 -6.17
N VAL A 61 9.64 -9.46 -6.08
CA VAL A 61 9.24 -8.12 -5.65
C VAL A 61 8.26 -7.51 -6.67
N ALA A 62 8.58 -7.59 -7.97
CA ALA A 62 7.71 -7.08 -9.02
C ALA A 62 6.30 -7.73 -9.00
N ARG A 63 6.21 -9.05 -8.73
CA ARG A 63 4.94 -9.75 -8.53
C ARG A 63 4.19 -9.25 -7.29
N SER A 64 4.87 -9.09 -6.16
CA SER A 64 4.24 -8.65 -4.90
C SER A 64 3.69 -7.22 -4.94
N LEU A 65 4.25 -6.36 -5.81
CA LEU A 65 3.79 -4.99 -6.06
C LEU A 65 2.54 -4.91 -6.95
N ARG A 66 2.11 -6.02 -7.55
CA ARG A 66 0.84 -6.05 -8.27
C ARG A 66 -0.29 -6.17 -7.26
N PRO A 67 -1.33 -5.33 -7.32
CA PRO A 67 -2.42 -5.36 -6.35
C PRO A 67 -3.31 -6.61 -6.45
N GLY A 68 -3.15 -7.44 -7.49
CA GLY A 68 -4.02 -8.59 -7.71
C GLY A 68 -5.50 -8.20 -7.87
N PRO A 69 -6.45 -9.10 -7.58
CA PRO A 69 -7.88 -8.80 -7.50
C PRO A 69 -8.26 -7.87 -6.34
N ASN A 70 -7.40 -7.72 -5.32
CA ASN A 70 -7.65 -6.93 -4.13
C ASN A 70 -7.97 -5.45 -4.46
N ARG A 71 -9.25 -5.06 -4.29
CA ARG A 71 -9.70 -3.68 -4.55
C ARG A 71 -9.07 -2.69 -3.58
N ASP A 72 -8.89 -3.07 -2.32
CA ASP A 72 -8.30 -2.19 -1.32
C ASP A 72 -6.82 -1.94 -1.63
N ALA A 73 -6.09 -2.94 -2.13
CA ALA A 73 -4.70 -2.76 -2.58
C ALA A 73 -4.60 -1.83 -3.80
N ARG A 74 -5.58 -1.89 -4.72
CA ARG A 74 -5.68 -0.93 -5.84
C ARG A 74 -5.93 0.48 -5.35
N ILE A 75 -6.82 0.67 -4.38
CA ILE A 75 -7.10 1.99 -3.80
C ILE A 75 -5.87 2.49 -3.05
N ALA A 76 -5.21 1.66 -2.24
CA ALA A 76 -3.99 2.01 -1.52
C ALA A 76 -2.86 2.43 -2.47
N ARG A 77 -2.75 1.80 -3.65
CA ARG A 77 -1.82 2.22 -4.70
C ARG A 77 -2.11 3.65 -5.20
N TRP A 78 -3.38 4.01 -5.41
CA TRP A 78 -3.75 5.39 -5.73
C TRP A 78 -3.49 6.35 -4.55
N GLY A 79 -3.66 5.85 -3.33
CA GLY A 79 -3.33 6.55 -2.09
C GLY A 79 -1.85 6.95 -2.00
N ILE A 80 -0.92 6.16 -2.55
CA ILE A 80 0.50 6.55 -2.68
C ILE A 80 0.63 7.85 -3.45
N LEU A 81 -0.01 7.94 -4.62
CA LEU A 81 0.05 9.14 -5.47
C LEU A 81 -0.59 10.33 -4.77
N ALA A 82 -1.73 10.12 -4.10
CA ALA A 82 -2.39 11.18 -3.33
C ALA A 82 -1.52 11.69 -2.17
N THR A 83 -0.82 10.79 -1.47
CA THR A 83 0.09 11.12 -0.37
C THR A 83 1.28 11.93 -0.89
N LEU A 84 1.89 11.50 -2.00
CA LEU A 84 2.99 12.24 -2.64
C LEU A 84 2.55 13.62 -3.14
N ALA A 85 1.37 13.72 -3.74
CA ALA A 85 0.81 14.98 -4.19
C ALA A 85 0.51 15.92 -3.01
N GLY A 86 -0.05 15.40 -1.91
CA GLY A 86 -0.29 16.16 -0.68
C GLY A 86 1.01 16.69 -0.06
N PHE A 87 2.05 15.86 -0.02
CA PHE A 87 3.38 16.28 0.43
C PHE A 87 3.97 17.37 -0.50
N GLY A 88 3.87 17.19 -1.82
CA GLY A 88 4.29 18.21 -2.79
C GLY A 88 3.56 19.53 -2.62
N LEU A 89 2.23 19.49 -2.41
CA LEU A 89 1.42 20.68 -2.13
C LEU A 89 1.90 21.41 -0.87
N GLN A 90 2.28 20.70 0.18
CA GLN A 90 2.86 21.30 1.39
C GLN A 90 4.17 22.03 1.11
N GLN A 91 5.05 21.48 0.25
CA GLN A 91 6.29 22.16 -0.14
C GLN A 91 6.00 23.44 -0.93
N VAL A 92 5.02 23.41 -1.83
CA VAL A 92 4.60 24.57 -2.63
C VAL A 92 4.03 25.68 -1.74
N VAL A 93 3.13 25.34 -0.80
CA VAL A 93 2.53 26.30 0.14
C VAL A 93 3.57 26.82 1.13
N GLY A 94 4.38 25.93 1.72
CA GLY A 94 5.45 26.27 2.65
C GLY A 94 6.48 27.21 2.04
N GLY A 95 6.85 26.97 0.78
CA GLY A 95 7.75 27.81 -0.01
C GLY A 95 7.19 29.19 -0.40
N GLY A 96 5.89 29.45 -0.18
CA GLY A 96 5.27 30.74 -0.48
C GLY A 96 4.94 30.96 -1.95
N PHE A 97 4.95 29.91 -2.78
CA PHE A 97 4.69 30.02 -4.22
C PHE A 97 3.22 30.34 -4.57
N LEU A 98 2.31 30.23 -3.60
CA LEU A 98 0.85 30.42 -3.78
C LEU A 98 0.30 31.64 -3.05
N THR A 99 1.14 32.50 -2.47
CA THR A 99 0.69 33.70 -1.76
C THR A 99 0.55 34.89 -2.71
N GLY A 100 -0.56 35.63 -2.61
CA GLY A 100 -0.85 36.84 -3.37
C GLY A 100 -1.75 37.81 -2.59
N PRO A 101 -2.06 39.00 -3.13
CA PRO A 101 -2.89 39.99 -2.45
C PRO A 101 -4.27 39.42 -2.11
N GLY A 102 -4.66 39.43 -0.84
CA GLY A 102 -5.97 38.98 -0.37
C GLY A 102 -6.08 37.50 0.01
N VAL A 103 -4.98 36.73 -0.02
CA VAL A 103 -4.99 35.33 0.43
C VAL A 103 -4.16 35.19 1.70
N GLU A 104 -4.80 34.82 2.82
CA GLU A 104 -4.10 34.55 4.06
C GLU A 104 -3.27 33.27 3.95
N ARG A 105 -1.95 33.40 4.18
CA ARG A 105 -1.00 32.28 4.08
C ARG A 105 -1.33 31.15 5.06
N LEU A 106 -1.92 31.50 6.20
CA LEU A 106 -2.22 30.56 7.28
C LEU A 106 -3.37 29.62 6.89
N ASP A 107 -4.41 30.13 6.23
CA ASP A 107 -5.52 29.33 5.71
C ASP A 107 -5.06 28.31 4.67
N LEU A 108 -4.18 28.73 3.73
CA LEU A 108 -3.61 27.82 2.73
C LEU A 108 -2.81 26.67 3.37
N ILE A 109 -2.05 26.97 4.42
CA ILE A 109 -1.29 25.96 5.17
C ILE A 109 -2.25 24.97 5.84
N LEU A 110 -3.30 25.45 6.50
CA LEU A 110 -4.28 24.60 7.17
C LEU A 110 -5.04 23.70 6.18
N ILE A 111 -5.47 24.26 5.04
CA ILE A 111 -6.15 23.49 3.99
C ILE A 111 -5.20 22.42 3.43
N ALA A 112 -3.95 22.78 3.11
CA ALA A 112 -2.97 21.83 2.59
C ALA A 112 -2.65 20.71 3.60
N LEU A 113 -2.52 21.04 4.89
CA LEU A 113 -2.35 20.06 5.97
C LEU A 113 -3.56 19.13 6.06
N ALA A 114 -4.78 19.66 6.04
CA ALA A 114 -6.00 18.87 6.13
C ALA A 114 -6.15 17.90 4.96
N VAL A 115 -5.90 18.36 3.72
CA VAL A 115 -5.95 17.51 2.51
C VAL A 115 -4.91 16.40 2.58
N ALA A 116 -3.67 16.72 2.97
CA ALA A 116 -2.61 15.73 3.09
C ALA A 116 -2.90 14.70 4.19
N ALA A 117 -3.39 15.14 5.35
CA ALA A 117 -3.78 14.26 6.45
C ALA A 117 -4.92 13.32 6.05
N ALA A 118 -5.97 13.84 5.39
CA ALA A 118 -7.09 13.02 4.92
C ALA A 118 -6.63 11.96 3.90
N ALA A 119 -5.77 12.34 2.95
CA ALA A 119 -5.20 11.41 1.99
C ALA A 119 -4.36 10.31 2.66
N ALA A 120 -3.53 10.67 3.63
CA ALA A 120 -2.72 9.72 4.39
C ALA A 120 -3.59 8.75 5.20
N ILE A 121 -4.58 9.25 5.96
CA ILE A 121 -5.49 8.43 6.77
C ILE A 121 -6.26 7.45 5.88
N ALA A 122 -6.83 7.94 4.77
CA ALA A 122 -7.52 7.07 3.82
C ALA A 122 -6.59 5.97 3.29
N THR A 123 -5.36 6.33 2.91
CA THR A 123 -4.35 5.39 2.42
C THR A 123 -4.01 4.34 3.47
N VAL A 124 -3.79 4.73 4.73
CA VAL A 124 -3.54 3.80 5.85
C VAL A 124 -4.70 2.83 6.02
N VAL A 125 -5.95 3.33 6.04
CA VAL A 125 -7.14 2.49 6.22
C VAL A 125 -7.27 1.45 5.10
N PHE A 126 -7.12 1.87 3.84
CA PHE A 126 -7.19 0.94 2.70
C PHE A 126 -5.99 -0.01 2.66
N ALA A 127 -4.79 0.44 3.01
CA ALA A 127 -3.61 -0.42 3.08
C ALA A 127 -3.76 -1.51 4.16
N LEU A 128 -4.25 -1.16 5.36
CA LEU A 128 -4.51 -2.13 6.42
C LEU A 128 -5.60 -3.14 6.03
N ARG A 129 -6.69 -2.68 5.39
CA ARG A 129 -7.74 -3.58 4.86
C ARG A 129 -7.18 -4.49 3.77
N ALA A 130 -6.33 -3.97 2.89
CA ALA A 130 -5.68 -4.73 1.84
C ALA A 130 -4.77 -5.82 2.42
N LEU A 131 -3.96 -5.51 3.44
CA LEU A 131 -3.07 -6.46 4.10
C LEU A 131 -3.84 -7.62 4.74
N LYS A 132 -4.98 -7.34 5.40
CA LYS A 132 -5.85 -8.38 5.97
C LYS A 132 -6.40 -9.34 4.92
N ARG A 133 -6.62 -8.87 3.68
CA ARG A 133 -7.16 -9.66 2.56
C ARG A 133 -6.07 -10.23 1.65
N ALA A 134 -4.82 -9.85 1.87
CA ALA A 134 -3.71 -10.18 0.98
C ALA A 134 -3.41 -11.67 0.83
N PRO A 135 -3.58 -12.54 1.86
CA PRO A 135 -3.35 -13.98 1.68
C PRO A 135 -4.27 -14.61 0.63
N LYS A 136 -5.50 -14.10 0.47
CA LYS A 136 -6.48 -14.64 -0.50
C LYS A 136 -6.50 -13.89 -1.82
N LEU A 137 -6.33 -12.57 -1.76
CA LEU A 137 -6.53 -11.67 -2.91
C LEU A 137 -5.24 -11.05 -3.45
N GLY A 138 -4.09 -11.33 -2.83
CA GLY A 138 -2.81 -10.75 -3.20
C GLY A 138 -2.66 -9.27 -2.87
N GLY A 139 -1.60 -8.68 -3.44
CA GLY A 139 -1.29 -7.26 -3.26
C GLY A 139 -0.66 -6.91 -1.91
N ARG A 140 -0.05 -7.88 -1.19
CA ARG A 140 0.64 -7.63 0.08
C ARG A 140 1.75 -6.60 -0.07
N GLY A 141 2.61 -6.75 -1.09
CA GLY A 141 3.75 -5.84 -1.31
C GLY A 141 3.31 -4.40 -1.53
N ILE A 142 2.36 -4.16 -2.45
CA ILE A 142 1.88 -2.80 -2.72
C ILE A 142 1.14 -2.19 -1.54
N ALA A 143 0.39 -2.99 -0.78
CA ALA A 143 -0.28 -2.51 0.43
C ALA A 143 0.73 -2.11 1.52
N THR A 144 1.79 -2.89 1.72
CA THR A 144 2.88 -2.55 2.65
C THR A 144 3.58 -1.26 2.22
N VAL A 145 3.95 -1.13 0.94
CA VAL A 145 4.59 0.09 0.42
C VAL A 145 3.67 1.30 0.62
N ALA A 146 2.38 1.17 0.30
CA ALA A 146 1.41 2.23 0.52
C ALA A 146 1.31 2.64 1.99
N LEU A 147 1.29 1.67 2.91
CA LEU A 147 1.27 1.92 4.34
C LEU A 147 2.53 2.67 4.79
N VAL A 148 3.71 2.21 4.38
CA VAL A 148 4.99 2.83 4.75
C VAL A 148 5.05 4.27 4.25
N ILE A 149 4.69 4.54 2.99
CA ILE A 149 4.69 5.90 2.43
C ILE A 149 3.70 6.79 3.18
N ALA A 150 2.48 6.30 3.44
CA ALA A 150 1.46 7.05 4.17
C ALA A 150 1.90 7.37 5.61
N LEU A 151 2.60 6.46 6.28
CA LEU A 151 3.15 6.72 7.61
C LEU A 151 4.32 7.71 7.56
N LEU A 152 5.29 7.52 6.67
CA LEU A 152 6.48 8.39 6.59
C LEU A 152 6.12 9.84 6.22
N LEU A 153 5.23 10.03 5.26
CA LEU A 153 4.90 11.37 4.74
C LEU A 153 3.65 11.96 5.39
N GLY A 154 2.72 11.12 5.85
CA GLY A 154 1.44 11.54 6.39
C GLY A 154 1.42 11.73 7.90
N LEU A 155 2.30 11.08 8.66
CA LEU A 155 2.28 11.16 10.13
C LEU A 155 2.57 12.57 10.63
N ALA A 156 3.67 13.17 10.17
CA ALA A 156 4.08 14.51 10.59
C ALA A 156 3.01 15.59 10.38
N PRO A 157 2.41 15.75 9.18
CA PRO A 157 1.36 16.75 8.98
C PRO A 157 0.08 16.44 9.76
N THR A 158 -0.25 15.16 9.94
CA THR A 158 -1.42 14.76 10.76
C THR A 158 -1.22 15.13 12.23
N LEU A 159 -0.04 14.87 12.79
CA LEU A 159 0.31 15.24 14.15
C LEU A 159 0.36 16.76 14.33
N LEU A 160 0.89 17.50 13.36
CA LEU A 160 0.91 18.95 13.38
C LEU A 160 -0.51 19.53 13.36
N LEU A 161 -1.40 19.01 12.51
CA LEU A 161 -2.80 19.43 12.47
C LEU A 161 -3.49 19.18 13.82
N ILE A 162 -3.27 18.00 14.43
CA ILE A 162 -3.79 17.66 15.76
C ILE A 162 -3.23 18.61 16.82
N ALA A 163 -1.93 18.90 16.80
CA ALA A 163 -1.31 19.83 17.75
C ALA A 163 -1.88 21.25 17.62
N ILE A 164 -2.14 21.73 16.40
CA ILE A 164 -2.81 23.02 16.15
C ILE A 164 -4.24 22.99 16.67
N LEU A 165 -5.00 21.92 16.43
CA LEU A 165 -6.37 21.78 16.92
C LEU A 165 -6.45 21.74 18.45
N ILE A 166 -5.52 21.06 19.11
CA ILE A 166 -5.47 20.96 20.57
C ILE A 166 -4.94 22.26 21.19
N GLY A 167 -3.88 22.84 20.63
CA GLY A 167 -3.24 24.05 21.14
C GLY A 167 -3.96 25.35 20.77
N GLY A 168 -4.79 25.34 19.72
CA GLY A 168 -5.62 26.45 19.26
C GLY A 168 -7.10 26.32 19.62
N GLY A 169 -7.48 25.26 20.33
CA GLY A 169 -8.84 25.05 20.83
C GLY A 169 -9.11 25.84 22.11
N VAL A 170 -9.33 27.16 21.97
CA VAL A 170 -9.75 28.14 23.00
C VAL A 170 -8.73 28.41 24.12
#